data_AF-A0A7C7TUX1-F1
#
_entry.id   AF-A0A7C7TUX1-F1
#
_cell.length_a   1.000
_cell.length_b   1.000
_cell.length_c   1.000
_cell.angle_alpha   90.00
_cell.angle_beta   90.00
_cell.angle_gamma   90.00
#
_symmetry.space_group_name_H-M   'P 1'
#
loop_
_entity.id
_entity.type
_entity.pdbx_description
1 polymer ?
#
loop_
_entity_poly.entity_id
_entity_poly.type
_entity_poly.pdbx_seq_one_letter_code
_entity_poly.pdbx_strand_id
1 'polypeptide(L)'
;TWFEAPLPDWDLTGYRTLTRAVDIPVIPSGNWIQDLSLFEETLKTGAWNTTRTDATILGGITPAQKAVSLSAEAGMKCELMSWGYTLPSAANLHLMLGCGHCSYYEQP
;
A
#
# COMPACT_ATOMS: atom_id res chain seq x y z
N THR A 1 -13.89 -4.23 1.49
CA THR A 1 -13.05 -4.55 2.67
C THR A 1 -11.95 -5.51 2.22
N TRP A 2 -10.79 -5.52 2.87
CA TRP A 2 -9.60 -6.27 2.44
C TRP A 2 -9.09 -7.23 3.53
N PHE A 3 -8.20 -8.14 3.16
CA PHE A 3 -7.43 -8.99 4.07
C PHE A 3 -5.99 -8.49 4.18
N GLU A 4 -5.63 -7.98 5.36
CA GLU A 4 -4.37 -7.30 5.62
C GLU A 4 -3.32 -8.22 6.25
N ALA A 5 -2.08 -8.08 5.78
CA ALA A 5 -0.90 -8.76 6.31
C ALA A 5 -1.08 -10.28 6.57
N PRO A 6 -1.63 -11.06 5.63
CA PRO A 6 -1.88 -12.49 5.83
C PRO A 6 -0.60 -13.33 5.94
N LEU A 7 0.52 -12.80 5.42
CA LEU A 7 1.83 -13.43 5.38
C LEU A 7 2.90 -12.37 5.69
N PRO A 8 4.12 -12.76 6.08
CA PRO A 8 5.24 -11.84 6.13
C PRO A 8 5.42 -11.13 4.78
N ASP A 9 5.53 -9.80 4.77
CA ASP A 9 5.57 -8.99 3.53
C ASP A 9 6.71 -9.37 2.56
N TRP A 10 7.78 -10.01 3.05
CA TRP A 10 8.87 -10.51 2.23
C TRP A 10 8.54 -11.83 1.49
N ASP A 11 7.47 -12.54 1.87
CA ASP A 11 7.02 -13.76 1.19
C ASP A 11 6.17 -13.44 -0.05
N LEU A 12 6.80 -12.81 -1.05
CA LEU A 12 6.14 -12.44 -2.31
C LEU A 12 5.57 -13.65 -3.05
N THR A 13 6.14 -14.84 -2.86
CA THR A 13 5.64 -16.07 -3.50
C THR A 13 4.34 -16.54 -2.85
N GLY A 14 4.28 -16.55 -1.52
CA GLY A 14 3.06 -16.86 -0.78
C GLY A 14 1.96 -15.86 -1.10
N TYR A 15 2.28 -14.56 -1.13
CA TYR A 15 1.34 -13.50 -1.52
C TYR A 15 0.77 -13.71 -2.93
N ARG A 16 1.60 -14.01 -3.94
CA ARG A 16 1.12 -14.33 -5.30
C ARG A 16 0.19 -15.55 -5.32
N THR A 17 0.52 -16.58 -4.55
CA THR A 17 -0.31 -17.80 -4.45
C THR A 17 -1.67 -17.45 -3.84
N LEU A 18 -1.68 -16.71 -2.74
CA LEU A 18 -2.88 -16.29 -2.04
C LEU A 18 -3.76 -15.39 -2.92
N THR A 19 -3.19 -14.34 -3.50
CA THR A 19 -3.90 -13.37 -4.35
C THR A 19 -4.55 -14.02 -5.58
N ARG A 20 -4.01 -15.13 -6.09
CA ARG A 20 -4.63 -15.91 -7.18
C ARG A 20 -5.73 -16.87 -6.73
N ALA A 21 -5.76 -17.20 -5.44
CA ALA A 21 -6.68 -18.19 -4.87
C ALA A 21 -7.94 -17.56 -4.26
N VAL A 22 -7.97 -16.23 -4.08
CA VAL A 22 -9.05 -15.53 -3.40
C VAL A 22 -9.53 -14.31 -4.18
N ASP A 23 -10.82 -14.02 -4.08
CA ASP A 23 -11.43 -12.82 -4.70
C ASP A 23 -11.40 -11.59 -3.79
N ILE A 24 -11.07 -11.77 -2.50
CA ILE A 24 -10.95 -10.64 -1.55
C ILE A 24 -9.66 -9.86 -1.85
N PRO A 25 -9.67 -8.52 -1.76
CA PRO A 25 -8.44 -7.74 -1.83
C PRO A 25 -7.43 -8.18 -0.77
N VAL A 26 -6.20 -8.45 -1.18
CA VAL A 26 -5.05 -8.83 -0.35
C VAL A 26 -4.06 -7.68 -0.37
N ILE A 27 -3.71 -7.20 0.81
CA ILE A 27 -2.88 -6.02 1.02
C ILE A 27 -1.75 -6.36 2.01
N PRO A 28 -0.53 -5.83 1.84
CA PRO A 28 0.57 -6.09 2.78
C PRO A 28 0.36 -5.35 4.10
N SER A 29 1.25 -5.61 5.07
CA SER A 29 1.33 -4.75 6.26
C SER A 29 1.74 -3.32 5.91
N GLY A 30 2.50 -3.13 4.83
CA GLY A 30 2.81 -1.80 4.27
C GLY A 30 4.00 -1.08 4.91
N ASN A 31 4.70 -1.70 5.86
CA ASN A 31 5.85 -1.13 6.58
C ASN A 31 7.20 -1.82 6.29
N TRP A 32 7.20 -2.96 5.59
CA TRP A 32 8.42 -3.73 5.28
C TRP A 32 9.03 -3.41 3.92
N ILE A 33 8.21 -3.08 2.92
CA ILE A 33 8.68 -2.66 1.59
C ILE A 33 8.81 -1.14 1.58
N GLN A 34 10.05 -0.66 1.75
CA GLN A 34 10.37 0.75 1.97
C GLN A 34 11.04 1.43 0.76
N ASP A 35 11.30 0.69 -0.32
CA ASP A 35 11.84 1.22 -1.56
C ASP A 35 10.82 1.13 -2.70
N LEU A 36 10.78 2.18 -3.53
CA LEU A 36 9.81 2.30 -4.61
C LEU A 36 10.04 1.25 -5.71
N SER A 37 11.26 0.78 -5.89
CA SER A 37 11.61 -0.20 -6.93
C SER A 37 11.02 -1.58 -6.61
N LEU A 38 11.18 -2.05 -5.37
CA LEU A 38 10.57 -3.28 -4.88
C LEU A 38 9.05 -3.15 -4.77
N PHE A 39 8.55 -1.98 -4.36
CA PHE A 39 7.11 -1.70 -4.41
C PHE A 39 6.59 -1.90 -5.83
N GLU A 40 7.21 -1.29 -6.85
CA GLU A 40 6.80 -1.48 -8.24
C GLU A 40 6.88 -2.95 -8.70
N GLU A 41 7.87 -3.72 -8.22
CA GLU A 41 8.00 -5.15 -8.49
C GLU A 41 6.83 -5.97 -7.91
N THR A 42 6.34 -5.65 -6.72
CA THR A 42 5.19 -6.37 -6.14
C THR A 42 3.92 -6.19 -6.95
N LEU A 43 3.70 -5.00 -7.53
CA LEU A 43 2.59 -4.72 -8.44
C LEU A 43 2.74 -5.53 -9.73
N LYS A 44 3.92 -5.47 -10.36
CA LYS A 44 4.20 -6.18 -11.63
C LYS A 44 4.06 -7.69 -11.52
N THR A 45 4.43 -8.25 -10.37
CA THR A 45 4.39 -9.70 -10.14
C THR A 45 3.04 -10.19 -9.60
N GLY A 46 2.13 -9.28 -9.27
CA GLY A 46 0.81 -9.58 -8.71
C GLY A 46 0.90 -10.20 -7.30
N ALA A 47 1.90 -9.80 -6.51
CA ALA A 47 1.98 -10.20 -5.11
C ALA A 47 0.75 -9.67 -4.35
N TRP A 48 0.36 -8.44 -4.63
CA TRP A 48 -0.83 -7.80 -4.05
C TRP A 48 -1.78 -7.37 -5.17
N ASN A 49 -3.08 -7.30 -4.86
CA ASN A 49 -4.10 -6.74 -5.75
C ASN A 49 -4.65 -5.39 -5.21
N THR A 50 -4.17 -4.96 -4.05
CA THR A 50 -4.33 -3.62 -3.47
C THR A 50 -3.06 -3.32 -2.69
N THR A 51 -2.56 -2.10 -2.76
CA THR A 51 -1.25 -1.74 -2.21
C THR A 51 -1.40 -0.92 -0.92
N ARG A 52 -0.36 -0.93 -0.08
CA ARG A 52 -0.32 -0.19 1.18
C ARG A 52 1.10 0.26 1.49
N THR A 53 1.20 1.49 1.97
CA THR A 53 2.42 2.14 2.46
C THR A 53 2.00 3.40 3.20
N ASP A 54 2.95 4.23 3.63
CA ASP A 54 2.66 5.58 4.08
C ASP A 54 3.88 6.50 3.93
N ALA A 55 3.66 7.80 4.07
CA ALA A 55 4.69 8.82 3.91
C ALA A 55 5.89 8.63 4.85
N THR A 56 5.70 8.06 6.04
CA THR A 56 6.77 7.83 7.02
C THR A 56 7.56 6.55 6.76
N ILE A 57 7.03 5.63 5.94
CA ILE A 57 7.68 4.37 5.58
C ILE A 57 8.43 4.49 4.26
N LEU A 58 7.80 5.03 3.21
CA LEU A 58 8.38 5.02 1.87
C LEU A 58 9.38 6.16 1.62
N GLY A 59 9.78 6.89 2.67
CA GLY A 59 10.75 7.98 2.55
C GLY A 59 10.16 9.35 2.22
N GLY A 60 8.94 9.62 2.65
CA GLY A 60 8.31 10.94 2.61
C GLY A 60 7.09 11.05 1.70
N ILE A 61 6.58 12.28 1.57
CA ILE A 61 5.42 12.60 0.72
C ILE A 61 5.69 12.25 -0.75
N THR A 62 6.87 12.61 -1.28
CA THR A 62 7.18 12.42 -2.69
C THR A 62 7.21 10.95 -3.12
N PRO A 63 7.91 10.04 -2.41
CA PRO A 63 7.84 8.62 -2.77
C PRO A 63 6.45 8.01 -2.57
N ALA A 64 5.75 8.35 -1.47
CA ALA A 64 4.41 7.84 -1.21
C ALA A 64 3.42 8.26 -2.30
N GLN A 65 3.49 9.51 -2.77
CA GLN A 65 2.72 9.98 -3.93
C GLN A 65 3.00 9.13 -5.18
N LYS A 66 4.28 8.83 -5.46
CA LYS A 66 4.66 7.97 -6.60
C LYS A 66 4.10 6.55 -6.46
N ALA A 67 4.10 5.99 -5.26
CA ALA A 67 3.50 4.68 -5.01
C ALA A 67 1.99 4.67 -5.26
N VAL A 68 1.27 5.73 -4.88
CA VAL A 68 -0.15 5.89 -5.21
C VAL A 68 -0.34 5.95 -6.74
N SER A 69 0.48 6.71 -7.46
CA SER A 69 0.43 6.78 -8.93
C SER A 69 0.72 5.44 -9.60
N LEU A 70 1.75 4.71 -9.18
CA LEU A 70 2.07 3.37 -9.71
C LEU A 70 0.92 2.38 -9.47
N SER A 71 0.28 2.46 -8.31
CA SER A 71 -0.88 1.64 -7.98
C SER A 71 -2.06 1.96 -8.90
N ALA A 72 -2.32 3.25 -9.13
CA ALA A 72 -3.36 3.70 -10.06
C ALA A 72 -3.12 3.22 -11.50
N GLU A 73 -1.88 3.31 -11.98
CA GLU A 73 -1.47 2.82 -13.31
C GLU A 73 -1.67 1.30 -13.45
N ALA A 74 -1.47 0.55 -12.36
CA ALA A 74 -1.73 -0.89 -12.30
C ALA A 74 -3.23 -1.25 -12.12
N GLY A 75 -4.13 -0.24 -12.08
CA GLY A 75 -5.55 -0.45 -11.85
C GLY A 75 -5.91 -0.83 -10.40
N MET A 76 -5.01 -0.54 -9.46
CA MET A 76 -5.14 -0.85 -8.03
C MET A 76 -5.40 0.41 -7.20
N LYS A 77 -5.99 0.20 -6.02
CA LYS A 77 -6.01 1.23 -4.97
C LYS A 77 -4.72 1.15 -4.14
N CYS A 78 -4.34 2.28 -3.56
CA CYS A 78 -3.26 2.37 -2.58
C CYS A 78 -3.86 2.84 -1.26
N GLU A 79 -4.19 1.91 -0.36
CA GLU A 79 -4.80 2.26 0.92
C GLU A 79 -3.69 2.65 1.89
N LEU A 80 -3.42 3.95 2.00
CA LEU A 80 -2.35 4.47 2.85
C LEU A 80 -2.61 4.22 4.34
N MET A 81 -1.53 4.01 5.09
CA MET A 81 -1.58 3.95 6.56
C MET A 81 -1.57 5.35 7.14
N SER A 82 -2.26 5.55 8.25
CA SER A 82 -2.23 6.78 9.03
C SER A 82 -2.00 6.53 10.53
N TRP A 83 -1.45 5.35 10.84
CA TRP A 83 -1.07 4.98 12.20
C TRP A 83 0.05 5.87 12.74
N GLY A 84 -0.21 6.52 13.87
CA GLY A 84 0.75 7.41 14.53
C GLY A 84 0.10 8.65 15.13
N TYR A 85 0.94 9.60 15.52
CA TYR A 85 0.49 10.89 16.03
C TYR A 85 -0.07 11.78 14.92
N THR A 86 -0.52 12.98 15.28
CA THR A 86 -1.19 13.92 14.38
C THR A 86 -0.37 14.28 13.12
N LEU A 87 0.96 14.29 13.18
CA LEU A 87 1.80 14.63 12.03
C LEU A 87 1.81 13.56 10.92
N PRO A 88 2.17 12.29 11.17
CA PRO A 88 2.01 11.21 10.19
C PRO A 88 0.58 11.08 9.67
N SER A 89 -0.39 11.19 10.58
CA SER A 89 -1.82 11.14 10.27
C SER A 89 -2.23 12.23 9.27
N ALA A 90 -1.85 13.50 9.53
CA ALA A 90 -2.15 14.60 8.64
C ALA A 90 -1.44 14.46 7.28
N ALA A 91 -0.15 14.06 7.27
CA ALA A 91 0.62 13.89 6.03
C ALA A 91 -0.03 12.85 5.10
N ASN A 92 -0.45 11.71 5.66
CA ASN A 92 -1.12 10.67 4.88
C ASN A 92 -2.54 11.06 4.47
N LEU A 93 -3.30 11.76 5.32
CA LEU A 93 -4.61 12.30 4.93
C LEU A 93 -4.50 13.28 3.75
N HIS A 94 -3.49 14.15 3.74
CA HIS A 94 -3.22 15.05 2.63
C HIS A 94 -2.90 14.29 1.33
N LEU A 95 -2.12 13.21 1.41
CA LEU A 95 -1.85 12.34 0.26
C LEU A 95 -3.13 11.65 -0.25
N MET A 96 -3.95 11.09 0.64
CA MET A 96 -5.22 10.43 0.27
C MET A 96 -6.15 11.39 -0.48
N LEU A 97 -6.34 12.61 0.06
CA LEU A 97 -7.20 13.63 -0.54
C LEU A 97 -6.61 14.24 -1.81
N GLY A 98 -5.27 14.36 -1.90
CA GLY A 98 -4.59 15.00 -3.02
C GLY A 98 -4.34 14.08 -4.22
N CYS A 99 -4.04 12.81 -3.99
CA CYS A 99 -3.75 11.83 -5.06
C CYS A 99 -5.00 11.06 -5.50
N GLY A 100 -6.01 10.95 -4.62
CA GLY A 100 -7.10 10.00 -4.81
C GLY A 100 -6.61 8.55 -4.70
N HIS A 101 -7.41 7.61 -5.21
CA HIS A 101 -7.08 6.16 -5.23
C HIS A 101 -6.92 5.49 -3.86
N CYS A 102 -7.32 6.18 -2.80
CA CYS A 102 -7.53 5.66 -1.46
C CYS A 102 -9.04 5.61 -1.20
N SER A 103 -9.54 4.56 -0.55
CA SER A 103 -10.96 4.47 -0.19
C SER A 103 -11.25 5.04 1.19
N TYR A 104 -10.32 4.84 2.12
CA TYR A 104 -10.52 5.14 3.53
C TYR A 104 -9.30 5.83 4.13
N TYR A 105 -9.55 6.48 5.25
CA TYR A 105 -8.54 6.97 6.17
C TYR A 105 -8.52 6.05 7.40
N GLU A 106 -7.33 5.57 7.79
CA GLU A 106 -7.15 4.69 8.94
C GLU A 106 -7.10 5.53 10.23
N GLN A 107 -8.13 5.42 11.06
CA GLN A 107 -8.22 6.14 12.33
C GLN A 107 -7.91 5.18 13.51
N PRO A 108 -6.95 5.52 14.39
CA PRO A 108 -6.67 4.77 15.62
C PRO A 108 -7.82 4.75 16.62
#